data_AF-A0A4S8M8F6-F1
#
_entry.id   AF-A0A4S8M8F6-F1
#
_cell.length_a   1.000
_cell.length_b   1.000
_cell.length_c   1.000
_cell.angle_alpha   90.00
_cell.angle_beta   90.00
_cell.angle_gamma   90.00
#
_symmetry.space_group_name_H-M   'P 1'
#
loop_
_entity.id
_entity.type
_entity.pdbx_description
1 polymer ?
#
loop_
_entity_poly.entity_id
_entity_poly.type
_entity_poly.pdbx_seq_one_letter_code
_entity_poly.pdbx_strand_id
1 'polypeptide(L)'
;MDSKDEQPLHQTREITPEEATSSNLFRKLSVQDRLLTPAILLCMILGVVIGNFAPNVQGAFDTVRLKSVSVPIAIGLLVMMWPVLTKIQYETLPTMFRIRSSSSSHNATTNHSSKIYTHILLSLFLNWILGPFLMLGLAWLTLPDLPTYRTGVILVGLARCIAMVMIWNELAKGDREFCAVLVGINSVLQIGVYAPYAVVFVNLIGGEGDGNGGIRYLGIPLLLGISTRYTIWYFTSKSFLDNKFLPWFSPLALIGLLYTIIVMFAYQGKNIVHHLGPVFRVFVPMILYFIIMWTLAFSLVFWLHKREESKSRKLAIFDDEAQVQVRVEDADRANKREVQVTNDLTQTRGATALPDTSEQRQTLGKSEKSGRKYEYGYGYDMAVVQAFTAGSNNFELAIAVSISIYGVGSDQALAATIGPLVEVPVLLSLTWVALWLRDRFYNDSV
;
A
#
# COMPACT_ATOMS: atom_id res chain seq x y z
N MET A 1 -54.38 21.87 -11.72
CA MET A 1 -53.75 20.72 -12.42
C MET A 1 -52.29 21.06 -12.58
N ASP A 2 -51.45 20.14 -12.14
CA ASP A 2 -50.13 20.34 -11.53
C ASP A 2 -49.05 21.07 -12.33
N SER A 3 -48.28 21.87 -11.59
CA SER A 3 -46.90 22.29 -11.85
C SER A 3 -45.96 21.51 -10.92
N LYS A 4 -45.04 20.71 -11.45
CA LYS A 4 -43.90 20.03 -10.77
C LYS A 4 -42.94 19.52 -11.86
N ASP A 5 -41.62 19.55 -11.80
CA ASP A 5 -40.63 19.97 -10.82
C ASP A 5 -39.32 20.19 -11.62
N GLU A 6 -38.73 21.38 -11.57
CA GLU A 6 -37.32 21.59 -11.91
C GLU A 6 -36.49 21.26 -10.66
N GLN A 7 -35.68 20.21 -10.72
CA GLN A 7 -34.76 19.82 -9.65
C GLN A 7 -33.57 20.79 -9.58
N PRO A 8 -33.22 21.35 -8.40
CA PRO A 8 -32.01 22.14 -8.27
C PRO A 8 -30.78 21.25 -8.10
N LEU A 9 -29.67 21.77 -8.63
CA LEU A 9 -28.30 21.28 -8.56
C LEU A 9 -27.92 20.59 -7.24
N HIS A 10 -27.18 19.48 -7.36
CA HIS A 10 -26.39 18.86 -6.31
C HIS A 10 -25.56 19.89 -5.53
N GLN A 11 -26.06 20.29 -4.35
CA GLN A 11 -25.26 20.92 -3.31
C GLN A 11 -24.25 19.88 -2.82
N THR A 12 -22.97 20.11 -3.13
CA THR A 12 -21.84 19.41 -2.51
C THR A 12 -21.90 19.68 -1.02
N ARG A 13 -22.36 18.69 -0.24
CA ARG A 13 -22.42 18.78 1.22
C ARG A 13 -20.98 18.85 1.74
N GLU A 14 -20.54 20.04 2.14
CA GLU A 14 -19.29 20.22 2.90
C GLU A 14 -19.36 19.37 4.17
N ILE A 15 -18.39 18.48 4.32
CA ILE A 15 -18.27 17.61 5.48
C ILE A 15 -17.62 18.46 6.59
N THR A 16 -18.41 18.85 7.58
CA THR A 16 -17.89 19.53 8.78
C THR A 16 -16.98 18.60 9.60
N PRO A 17 -15.97 19.13 10.32
CA PRO A 17 -14.99 18.32 11.07
C PRO A 17 -15.58 17.42 12.17
N GLU A 18 -16.84 17.64 12.57
CA GLU A 18 -17.51 16.94 13.66
C GLU A 18 -18.02 15.52 13.30
N GLU A 19 -18.22 15.21 12.02
CA GLU A 19 -18.71 13.88 11.58
C GLU A 19 -17.61 12.80 11.51
N ALA A 20 -16.34 13.19 11.71
CA ALA A 20 -15.22 12.27 11.87
C ALA A 20 -15.18 11.70 13.30
N THR A 21 -16.24 11.02 13.74
CA THR A 21 -16.22 10.26 15.00
C THR A 21 -15.65 8.86 14.72
N SER A 22 -14.88 8.29 15.65
CA SER A 22 -14.22 6.97 15.51
C SER A 22 -15.14 5.86 15.02
N SER A 23 -16.43 5.96 15.36
CA SER A 23 -17.50 5.06 14.92
C SER A 23 -17.73 5.09 13.40
N ASN A 24 -17.67 6.25 12.75
CA ASN A 24 -17.97 6.40 11.33
C ASN A 24 -16.84 5.86 10.43
N LEU A 25 -15.58 6.03 10.85
CA LEU A 25 -14.43 5.49 10.12
C LEU A 25 -14.33 3.97 10.28
N PHE A 26 -14.54 3.46 11.49
CA PHE A 26 -14.56 2.02 11.79
C PHE A 26 -15.75 1.28 11.15
N ARG A 27 -16.84 1.98 10.85
CA ARG A 27 -18.02 1.44 10.17
C ARG A 27 -17.86 1.36 8.64
N LYS A 28 -16.87 2.04 8.06
CA LYS A 28 -16.50 1.92 6.64
C LYS A 28 -15.59 0.73 6.33
N LEU A 29 -15.07 0.05 7.35
CA LEU A 29 -14.30 -1.18 7.19
C LEU A 29 -15.24 -2.34 6.81
N SER A 30 -14.78 -3.25 5.94
CA SER A 30 -15.46 -4.53 5.71
C SER A 30 -15.61 -5.27 7.05
N VAL A 31 -16.74 -5.95 7.24
CA VAL A 31 -17.04 -6.69 8.48
C VAL A 31 -15.92 -7.70 8.81
N GLN A 32 -15.29 -8.27 7.79
CA GLN A 32 -14.19 -9.24 7.94
C GLN A 32 -12.94 -8.60 8.53
N ASP A 33 -12.52 -7.45 8.01
CA ASP A 33 -11.29 -6.76 8.48
C ASP A 33 -11.49 -6.13 9.86
N ARG A 34 -12.71 -5.66 10.14
CA ARG A 34 -13.10 -5.14 11.46
C ARG A 34 -13.11 -6.23 12.53
N LEU A 35 -13.59 -7.43 12.18
CA LEU A 35 -13.72 -8.54 13.12
C LEU A 35 -12.42 -9.34 13.26
N LEU A 36 -11.47 -9.19 12.33
CA LEU A 36 -10.21 -9.92 12.34
C LEU A 36 -9.43 -9.75 13.66
N THR A 37 -9.13 -8.51 14.06
CA THR A 37 -8.33 -8.23 15.26
C THR A 37 -9.02 -8.73 16.55
N PRO A 38 -10.31 -8.43 16.78
CA PRO A 38 -11.06 -9.01 17.90
C PRO A 38 -11.14 -10.54 17.85
N ALA A 39 -11.32 -11.13 16.67
CA ALA A 39 -11.40 -12.59 16.50
C ALA A 39 -10.06 -13.26 16.82
N ILE A 40 -8.94 -12.70 16.36
CA ILE A 40 -7.60 -13.19 16.70
C ILE A 40 -7.42 -13.11 18.22
N LEU A 41 -7.72 -11.97 18.87
CA LEU A 41 -7.61 -11.83 20.32
C LEU A 41 -8.48 -12.85 21.08
N LEU A 42 -9.74 -13.02 20.65
CA LEU A 42 -10.66 -14.00 21.22
C LEU A 42 -10.12 -15.44 21.06
N CYS A 43 -9.58 -15.76 19.89
CA CYS A 43 -8.96 -17.05 19.61
C CYS A 43 -7.71 -17.30 20.46
N MET A 44 -6.89 -16.27 20.70
CA MET A 44 -5.75 -16.37 21.61
C MET A 44 -6.21 -16.65 23.04
N ILE A 45 -7.17 -15.87 23.55
CA ILE A 45 -7.71 -16.06 24.91
C ILE A 45 -8.32 -17.46 25.05
N LEU A 46 -9.15 -17.86 24.08
CA LEU A 46 -9.76 -19.19 24.06
C LEU A 46 -8.70 -20.28 24.04
N GLY A 47 -7.66 -20.15 23.21
CA GLY A 47 -6.52 -21.06 23.17
C GLY A 47 -5.82 -21.17 24.52
N VAL A 48 -5.44 -20.05 25.14
CA VAL A 48 -4.78 -20.04 26.45
C VAL A 48 -5.66 -20.68 27.54
N VAL A 49 -6.96 -20.36 27.55
CA VAL A 49 -7.92 -20.95 28.49
C VAL A 49 -8.00 -22.46 28.30
N ILE A 50 -8.13 -22.95 27.06
CA ILE A 50 -8.13 -24.39 26.78
C ILE A 50 -6.82 -25.02 27.25
N GLY A 51 -5.66 -24.45 26.89
CA GLY A 51 -4.35 -25.00 27.23
C GLY A 51 -4.05 -25.03 28.74
N ASN A 52 -4.62 -24.11 29.51
CA ASN A 52 -4.39 -24.01 30.94
C ASN A 52 -5.40 -24.82 31.78
N PHE A 53 -6.68 -24.81 31.40
CA PHE A 53 -7.76 -25.43 32.18
C PHE A 53 -8.13 -26.84 31.74
N ALA A 54 -7.93 -27.23 30.48
CA ALA A 54 -8.22 -28.59 30.06
C ALA A 54 -7.01 -29.51 30.36
N PRO A 55 -7.19 -30.60 31.13
CA PRO A 55 -6.13 -31.57 31.38
C PRO A 55 -5.80 -32.33 30.08
N ASN A 56 -4.53 -32.69 29.89
CA ASN A 56 -4.03 -33.51 28.77
C ASN A 56 -4.23 -32.95 27.35
N VAL A 57 -4.41 -31.64 27.16
CA VAL A 57 -4.47 -31.02 25.82
C VAL A 57 -3.24 -31.34 24.99
N GLN A 58 -2.03 -31.16 25.55
CA GLN A 58 -0.78 -31.51 24.86
C GLN A 58 -0.72 -33.00 24.51
N GLY A 59 -1.13 -33.88 25.43
CA GLY A 59 -1.20 -35.32 25.18
C GLY A 59 -2.18 -35.70 24.07
N ALA A 60 -3.34 -35.04 23.99
CA ALA A 60 -4.34 -35.25 22.94
C ALA A 60 -3.87 -34.76 21.55
N PHE A 61 -3.01 -33.75 21.50
CA PHE A 61 -2.34 -33.35 20.26
C PHE A 61 -1.17 -34.29 19.91
N ASP A 62 -0.56 -34.91 20.92
CA ASP A 62 0.59 -35.80 20.74
C ASP A 62 0.23 -37.23 20.35
N THR A 63 -1.02 -37.67 20.57
CA THR A 63 -1.50 -39.01 20.17
C THR A 63 -1.55 -39.20 18.65
N VAL A 64 -1.69 -38.12 17.88
CA VAL A 64 -1.75 -38.16 16.41
C VAL A 64 -0.63 -37.31 15.83
N ARG A 65 0.62 -37.80 15.90
CA ARG A 65 1.81 -37.13 15.34
C ARG A 65 2.22 -37.74 14.00
N LEU A 66 2.36 -36.90 12.98
CA LEU A 66 3.02 -37.27 11.71
C LEU A 66 4.48 -36.80 11.78
N LYS A 67 5.39 -37.73 12.04
CA LYS A 67 6.87 -37.59 12.11
C LYS A 67 7.44 -36.58 13.12
N SER A 68 6.78 -35.44 13.35
CA SER A 68 7.24 -34.34 14.23
C SER A 68 6.19 -33.26 14.51
N VAL A 69 5.04 -33.26 13.82
CA VAL A 69 3.96 -32.26 14.00
C VAL A 69 2.64 -32.98 14.29
N SER A 70 1.84 -32.48 15.23
CA SER A 70 0.51 -33.03 15.50
C SER A 70 -0.41 -32.81 14.29
N VAL A 71 -1.19 -33.82 13.92
CA VAL A 71 -2.09 -33.79 12.76
C VAL A 71 -3.10 -32.63 12.81
N PRO A 72 -3.74 -32.29 13.94
CA PRO A 72 -4.66 -31.15 14.00
C PRO A 72 -3.97 -29.83 13.61
N ILE A 73 -2.77 -29.61 14.13
CA ILE A 73 -1.93 -28.47 13.78
C ILE A 73 -1.59 -28.47 12.27
N ALA A 74 -1.20 -29.62 11.73
CA ALA A 74 -0.84 -29.74 10.31
C ALA A 74 -2.04 -29.48 9.38
N ILE A 75 -3.25 -29.90 9.76
CA ILE A 75 -4.49 -29.61 9.03
C ILE A 75 -4.77 -28.11 9.05
N GLY A 76 -4.72 -27.48 10.23
CA GLY A 76 -4.91 -26.03 10.36
C GLY A 76 -3.95 -25.25 9.48
N LEU A 77 -2.68 -25.65 9.51
CA LEU A 77 -1.63 -25.08 8.68
C LEU A 77 -1.90 -25.24 7.18
N LEU A 78 -2.27 -26.45 6.75
CA LEU A 78 -2.54 -26.71 5.33
C LEU A 78 -3.75 -25.92 4.84
N VAL A 79 -4.81 -25.84 5.65
CA VAL A 79 -6.04 -25.09 5.36
C VAL A 79 -5.76 -23.58 5.31
N MET A 80 -4.88 -23.05 6.15
CA MET A 80 -4.51 -21.63 6.07
C MET A 80 -3.58 -21.31 4.89
N MET A 81 -2.59 -22.16 4.62
CA MET A 81 -1.57 -21.88 3.60
C MET A 81 -2.08 -22.10 2.18
N TRP A 82 -2.94 -23.09 1.96
CA TRP A 82 -3.41 -23.44 0.63
C TRP A 82 -4.07 -22.23 -0.07
N PRO A 83 -5.10 -21.55 0.49
CA PRO A 83 -5.72 -20.43 -0.19
C PRO A 83 -4.77 -19.24 -0.38
N VAL A 84 -3.88 -18.98 0.59
CA VAL A 84 -2.87 -17.92 0.49
C VAL A 84 -1.94 -18.18 -0.71
N LEU A 85 -1.49 -19.42 -0.89
CA LEU A 85 -0.59 -19.81 -1.97
C LEU A 85 -1.30 -19.95 -3.33
N THR A 86 -2.61 -20.20 -3.37
CA THR A 86 -3.40 -20.19 -4.62
C THR A 86 -3.68 -18.78 -5.13
N LYS A 87 -3.74 -17.76 -4.25
CA LYS A 87 -3.90 -16.34 -4.64
C LYS A 87 -2.70 -15.77 -5.41
N ILE A 88 -1.53 -16.39 -5.26
CA ILE A 88 -0.31 -16.00 -5.94
C ILE A 88 -0.47 -16.19 -7.47
N GLN A 89 -0.19 -15.14 -8.24
CA GLN A 89 -0.26 -15.15 -9.71
C GLN A 89 1.06 -15.63 -10.34
N TYR A 90 1.33 -16.94 -10.27
CA TYR A 90 2.56 -17.54 -10.83
C TYR A 90 2.72 -17.27 -12.34
N GLU A 91 1.62 -17.14 -13.08
CA GLU A 91 1.60 -16.85 -14.51
C GLU A 91 2.18 -15.48 -14.89
N THR A 92 2.22 -14.54 -13.93
CA THR A 92 2.71 -13.18 -14.17
C THR A 92 4.24 -13.10 -14.05
N LEU A 93 4.88 -14.12 -13.45
CA LEU A 93 6.34 -14.16 -13.25
C LEU A 93 7.13 -14.06 -14.59
N PRO A 94 6.89 -14.88 -15.63
CA PRO A 94 7.70 -14.83 -16.85
C PRO A 94 7.46 -13.56 -17.67
N THR A 95 6.24 -13.02 -17.63
CA THR A 95 5.85 -11.79 -18.33
C THR A 95 6.61 -10.57 -17.80
N MET A 96 6.87 -10.54 -16.49
CA MET A 96 7.60 -9.45 -15.84
C MET A 96 9.11 -9.50 -16.12
N PHE A 97 9.69 -10.69 -16.28
CA PHE A 97 11.07 -10.83 -16.74
C PHE A 97 11.26 -10.32 -18.18
N ARG A 98 10.23 -10.38 -19.04
CA ARG A 98 10.24 -9.77 -20.39
C ARG A 98 10.10 -8.25 -20.36
N ILE A 99 9.39 -7.67 -19.39
CA ILE A 99 9.32 -6.22 -19.22
C ILE A 99 10.70 -5.64 -18.87
N ARG A 100 11.54 -6.39 -18.14
CA ARG A 100 12.95 -6.01 -17.84
C ARG A 100 13.78 -5.80 -19.12
N SER A 101 13.53 -6.52 -20.22
CA SER A 101 14.24 -6.32 -21.49
C SER A 101 13.67 -5.19 -22.36
N SER A 102 12.52 -4.61 -21.97
CA SER A 102 11.89 -3.45 -22.64
C SER A 102 11.94 -2.17 -21.79
N SER A 103 12.33 -2.27 -20.51
CA SER A 103 12.60 -1.15 -19.60
C SER A 103 13.92 -0.40 -19.89
N SER A 104 14.58 -0.71 -21.02
CA SER A 104 15.64 0.09 -21.63
C SER A 104 15.17 0.67 -22.97
N SER A 105 13.90 1.06 -23.08
CA SER A 105 13.43 1.91 -24.18
C SER A 105 13.47 3.37 -23.74
N HIS A 106 14.66 3.97 -23.90
CA HIS A 106 14.81 5.41 -24.03
C HIS A 106 14.04 5.85 -25.28
N ASN A 107 12.79 6.26 -25.12
CA ASN A 107 12.19 7.19 -26.07
C ASN A 107 11.42 8.25 -25.28
N ALA A 108 12.07 9.41 -25.22
CA ALA A 108 11.58 10.63 -24.63
C ALA A 108 10.33 11.10 -25.38
N THR A 109 9.20 11.16 -24.67
CA THR A 109 8.09 12.03 -25.02
C THR A 109 7.47 12.58 -23.73
N THR A 110 8.14 13.63 -23.25
CA THR A 110 7.56 14.86 -22.68
C THR A 110 6.67 14.75 -21.43
N ASN A 111 7.34 14.93 -20.28
CA ASN A 111 6.90 15.50 -18.98
C ASN A 111 5.82 14.83 -18.10
N HIS A 112 4.86 14.05 -18.62
CA HIS A 112 3.79 13.49 -17.76
C HIS A 112 4.12 12.11 -17.19
N SER A 113 4.82 11.26 -17.97
CA SER A 113 5.11 9.87 -17.58
C SER A 113 6.27 9.74 -16.57
N SER A 114 7.15 10.73 -16.41
CA SER A 114 8.31 10.61 -15.51
C SER A 114 7.92 10.59 -14.02
N LYS A 115 6.81 11.24 -13.67
CA LYS A 115 6.37 11.38 -12.26
C LYS A 115 5.83 10.07 -11.71
N ILE A 116 4.98 9.38 -12.47
CA ILE A 116 4.46 8.07 -12.04
C ILE A 116 5.56 7.02 -11.89
N TYR A 117 6.56 7.00 -12.78
CA TYR A 117 7.73 6.12 -12.64
C TYR A 117 8.56 6.48 -11.40
N THR A 118 8.68 7.76 -11.08
CA THR A 118 9.38 8.21 -9.86
C THR A 118 8.66 7.71 -8.61
N HIS A 119 7.32 7.81 -8.56
CA HIS A 119 6.52 7.26 -7.47
C HIS A 119 6.62 5.73 -7.38
N ILE A 120 6.57 5.01 -8.51
CA ILE A 120 6.75 3.56 -8.50
C ILE A 120 8.14 3.18 -7.99
N LEU A 121 9.20 3.80 -8.50
CA LEU A 121 10.58 3.54 -8.06
C LEU A 121 10.77 3.87 -6.57
N LEU A 122 10.18 4.97 -6.11
CA LEU A 122 10.20 5.35 -4.71
C LEU A 122 9.51 4.28 -3.84
N SER A 123 8.32 3.82 -4.26
CA SER A 123 7.61 2.75 -3.58
C SER A 123 8.44 1.47 -3.52
N LEU A 124 9.07 1.09 -4.64
CA LEU A 124 9.94 -0.08 -4.70
C LEU A 124 11.15 0.05 -3.77
N PHE A 125 11.78 1.22 -3.69
CA PHE A 125 12.88 1.46 -2.77
C PHE A 125 12.42 1.39 -1.31
N LEU A 126 11.34 2.10 -0.96
CA LEU A 126 10.79 2.09 0.39
C LEU A 126 10.37 0.68 0.81
N ASN A 127 9.75 -0.06 -0.11
CA ASN A 127 9.22 -1.38 0.18
C ASN A 127 10.27 -2.48 0.14
N TRP A 128 11.07 -2.56 -0.90
CA TRP A 128 11.94 -3.73 -1.10
C TRP A 128 13.35 -3.52 -0.60
N ILE A 129 13.71 -2.30 -0.20
CA ILE A 129 15.03 -1.99 0.34
C ILE A 129 14.89 -1.42 1.75
N LEU A 130 14.31 -0.24 1.90
CA LEU A 130 14.32 0.44 3.19
C LEU A 130 13.54 -0.33 4.27
N GLY A 131 12.34 -0.81 3.96
CA GLY A 131 11.49 -1.51 4.92
C GLY A 131 12.17 -2.76 5.52
N PRO A 132 12.71 -3.70 4.73
CA PRO A 132 13.41 -4.87 5.24
C PRO A 132 14.58 -4.51 6.16
N PHE A 133 15.42 -3.53 5.76
CA PHE A 133 16.56 -3.10 6.56
C PHE A 133 16.14 -2.37 7.84
N LEU A 134 15.09 -1.54 7.78
CA LEU A 134 14.55 -0.86 8.94
C LEU A 134 13.99 -1.88 9.94
N MET A 135 13.20 -2.84 9.47
CA MET A 135 12.66 -3.89 10.36
C MET A 135 13.79 -4.68 11.01
N LEU A 136 14.79 -5.09 10.22
CA LEU A 136 15.96 -5.79 10.72
C LEU A 136 16.67 -4.97 11.83
N GLY A 137 16.96 -3.69 11.57
CA GLY A 137 17.60 -2.82 12.54
C GLY A 137 16.80 -2.65 13.82
N LEU A 138 15.48 -2.42 13.71
CA LEU A 138 14.58 -2.31 14.86
C LEU A 138 14.48 -3.63 15.65
N ALA A 139 14.43 -4.76 14.96
CA ALA A 139 14.36 -6.08 15.60
C ALA A 139 15.64 -6.36 16.39
N TRP A 140 16.82 -6.03 15.87
CA TRP A 140 18.09 -6.15 16.60
C TRP A 140 18.20 -5.16 17.77
N LEU A 141 17.69 -3.94 17.61
CA LEU A 141 17.74 -2.91 18.64
C LEU A 141 16.83 -3.25 19.84
N THR A 142 15.67 -3.84 19.58
CA THR A 142 14.62 -4.05 20.59
C THR A 142 14.59 -5.47 21.16
N LEU A 143 15.07 -6.46 20.40
CA LEU A 143 15.09 -7.88 20.75
C LEU A 143 16.50 -8.49 20.62
N PRO A 144 17.55 -7.92 21.24
CA PRO A 144 18.91 -8.45 21.14
C PRO A 144 19.08 -9.84 21.79
N ASP A 145 18.35 -10.10 22.87
CA ASP A 145 18.37 -11.30 23.70
C ASP A 145 17.34 -12.37 23.28
N LEU A 146 16.48 -12.07 22.31
CA LEU A 146 15.38 -12.94 21.86
C LEU A 146 15.50 -13.25 20.35
N PRO A 147 16.47 -14.08 19.93
CA PRO A 147 16.80 -14.26 18.52
C PRO A 147 15.67 -14.96 17.74
N THR A 148 14.91 -15.87 18.36
CA THR A 148 13.77 -16.55 17.75
C THR A 148 12.60 -15.58 17.47
N TYR A 149 12.23 -14.74 18.45
CA TYR A 149 11.23 -13.69 18.25
C TYR A 149 11.66 -12.65 17.22
N ARG A 150 12.94 -12.27 17.25
CA ARG A 150 13.55 -11.36 16.26
C ARG A 150 13.41 -11.90 14.84
N THR A 151 13.67 -13.20 14.63
CA THR A 151 13.49 -13.86 13.32
C THR A 151 12.04 -13.76 12.84
N GLY A 152 11.05 -13.98 13.71
CA GLY A 152 9.63 -13.81 13.37
C GLY A 152 9.27 -12.36 12.99
N VAL A 153 9.76 -11.39 13.75
CA VAL A 153 9.61 -9.94 13.48
C VAL A 153 10.22 -9.55 12.13
N ILE A 154 11.39 -10.10 11.79
CA ILE A 154 12.04 -9.86 10.49
C ILE A 154 11.17 -10.42 9.36
N LEU A 155 10.69 -11.66 9.47
CA LEU A 155 9.82 -12.27 8.45
C LEU A 155 8.56 -11.45 8.19
N VAL A 156 7.96 -10.89 9.24
CA VAL A 156 6.85 -9.94 9.11
C VAL A 156 7.25 -8.73 8.26
N GLY A 157 8.38 -8.09 8.56
CA GLY A 157 8.84 -6.91 7.80
C GLY A 157 9.19 -7.19 6.34
N LEU A 158 9.52 -8.43 6.00
CA LEU A 158 9.75 -8.84 4.60
C LEU A 158 8.43 -9.03 3.83
N ALA A 159 7.34 -9.33 4.52
CA ALA A 159 6.05 -9.59 3.89
C ALA A 159 5.33 -8.28 3.54
N ARG A 160 5.20 -7.93 2.25
CA ARG A 160 4.56 -6.68 1.83
C ARG A 160 3.06 -6.80 1.73
N CYS A 161 2.36 -5.76 2.14
CA CYS A 161 0.92 -5.72 2.06
C CYS A 161 0.40 -5.75 0.62
N ILE A 162 -0.70 -6.46 0.43
CA ILE A 162 -1.40 -6.62 -0.86
C ILE A 162 -2.82 -6.05 -0.74
N ALA A 163 -3.67 -6.60 0.13
CA ALA A 163 -5.08 -6.22 0.18
C ALA A 163 -5.37 -5.07 1.14
N MET A 164 -4.89 -5.16 2.38
CA MET A 164 -5.31 -4.29 3.49
C MET A 164 -4.97 -2.80 3.25
N VAL A 165 -3.91 -2.51 2.48
CA VAL A 165 -3.52 -1.14 2.12
C VAL A 165 -4.62 -0.36 1.39
N MET A 166 -5.43 -1.02 0.56
CA MET A 166 -6.49 -0.34 -0.19
C MET A 166 -7.55 0.25 0.74
N ILE A 167 -7.80 -0.40 1.88
CA ILE A 167 -8.77 0.05 2.88
C ILE A 167 -8.25 1.29 3.58
N TRP A 168 -7.00 1.26 4.05
CA TRP A 168 -6.37 2.43 4.68
C TRP A 168 -6.29 3.61 3.73
N ASN A 169 -5.94 3.34 2.48
CA ASN A 169 -5.91 4.33 1.41
C ASN A 169 -7.28 4.97 1.19
N GLU A 170 -8.34 4.16 1.09
CA GLU A 170 -9.71 4.66 0.92
C GLU A 170 -10.18 5.49 2.11
N LEU A 171 -9.89 5.05 3.34
CA LEU A 171 -10.25 5.80 4.55
C LEU A 171 -9.51 7.15 4.63
N ALA A 172 -8.23 7.17 4.24
CA ALA A 172 -7.41 8.38 4.21
C ALA A 172 -7.68 9.28 2.99
N LYS A 173 -8.56 8.89 2.06
CA LYS A 173 -8.84 9.58 0.79
C LYS A 173 -7.61 9.68 -0.14
N GLY A 174 -6.83 8.61 -0.27
CA GLY A 174 -5.75 8.51 -1.25
C GLY A 174 -6.21 8.05 -2.63
N ASP A 175 -5.29 8.09 -3.60
CA ASP A 175 -5.59 7.72 -5.00
C ASP A 175 -5.80 6.21 -5.13
N ARG A 176 -6.98 5.79 -5.63
CA ARG A 176 -7.35 4.37 -5.68
C ARG A 176 -6.66 3.62 -6.82
N GLU A 177 -6.49 4.26 -7.97
CA GLU A 177 -5.92 3.64 -9.16
C GLU A 177 -4.43 3.36 -8.96
N PHE A 178 -3.70 4.36 -8.45
CA PHE A 178 -2.30 4.24 -8.10
C PHE A 178 -2.05 3.24 -6.99
N CYS A 179 -2.93 3.21 -5.96
CA CYS A 179 -2.86 2.17 -4.93
C CYS A 179 -2.99 0.77 -5.53
N ALA A 180 -3.95 0.55 -6.46
CA ALA A 180 -4.13 -0.73 -7.12
C ALA A 180 -2.90 -1.12 -7.97
N VAL A 181 -2.26 -0.16 -8.65
CA VAL A 181 -1.01 -0.38 -9.39
C VAL A 181 0.11 -0.83 -8.45
N LEU A 182 0.34 -0.14 -7.33
CA LEU A 182 1.38 -0.52 -6.36
C LEU A 182 1.11 -1.88 -5.74
N VAL A 183 -0.15 -2.19 -5.41
CA VAL A 183 -0.57 -3.50 -4.91
C VAL A 183 -0.27 -4.60 -5.92
N GLY A 184 -0.56 -4.38 -7.20
CA GLY A 184 -0.25 -5.32 -8.27
C GLY A 184 1.25 -5.59 -8.37
N ILE A 185 2.07 -4.52 -8.33
CA ILE A 185 3.54 -4.62 -8.38
C ILE A 185 4.08 -5.35 -7.15
N ASN A 186 3.63 -4.99 -5.95
CA ASN A 186 4.05 -5.63 -4.71
C ASN A 186 3.66 -7.10 -4.69
N SER A 187 2.47 -7.45 -5.20
CA SER A 187 2.04 -8.85 -5.31
C SER A 187 3.01 -9.65 -6.18
N VAL A 188 3.42 -9.12 -7.33
CA VAL A 188 4.38 -9.80 -8.21
C VAL A 188 5.75 -9.97 -7.54
N LEU A 189 6.27 -8.90 -6.94
CA LEU A 189 7.56 -8.96 -6.26
C LEU A 189 7.52 -9.91 -5.05
N GLN A 190 6.40 -9.94 -4.32
CA GLN A 190 6.17 -10.90 -3.23
C GLN A 190 6.38 -12.34 -3.66
N ILE A 191 5.97 -12.68 -4.88
CA ILE A 191 6.06 -14.05 -5.38
C ILE A 191 7.51 -14.44 -5.67
N GLY A 192 8.25 -13.56 -6.35
CA GLY A 192 9.61 -13.88 -6.79
C GLY A 192 10.69 -13.59 -5.75
N VAL A 193 10.49 -12.57 -4.92
CA VAL A 193 11.56 -11.95 -4.10
C VAL A 193 11.45 -12.35 -2.63
N TYR A 194 10.25 -12.58 -2.12
CA TYR A 194 10.04 -12.83 -0.69
C TYR A 194 10.80 -14.07 -0.18
N ALA A 195 10.68 -15.23 -0.86
CA ALA A 195 11.34 -16.45 -0.40
C ALA A 195 12.88 -16.33 -0.41
N PRO A 196 13.53 -15.84 -1.48
CA PRO A 196 14.96 -15.50 -1.44
C PRO A 196 15.33 -14.51 -0.33
N TYR A 197 14.52 -13.47 -0.12
CA TYR A 197 14.77 -12.47 0.92
C TYR A 197 14.69 -13.07 2.31
N ALA A 198 13.69 -13.93 2.57
CA ALA A 198 13.57 -14.62 3.85
C ALA A 198 14.83 -15.44 4.15
N VAL A 199 15.34 -16.20 3.17
CA VAL A 199 16.59 -16.95 3.32
C VAL A 199 17.77 -16.02 3.61
N VAL A 200 17.94 -14.92 2.86
CA VAL A 200 19.06 -13.99 3.07
C VAL A 200 18.96 -13.31 4.44
N PHE A 201 17.84 -12.68 4.77
CA PHE A 201 17.71 -11.91 6.00
C PHE A 201 17.73 -12.79 7.25
N VAL A 202 17.22 -14.02 7.18
CA VAL A 202 17.25 -14.96 8.30
C VAL A 202 18.61 -15.64 8.42
N ASN A 203 19.10 -16.27 7.34
CA ASN A 203 20.30 -17.12 7.42
C ASN A 203 21.60 -16.32 7.33
N LEU A 204 21.67 -15.27 6.51
CA LEU A 204 22.89 -14.50 6.31
C LEU A 204 23.05 -13.38 7.35
N ILE A 205 21.93 -12.77 7.78
CA ILE A 205 21.96 -11.56 8.63
C ILE A 205 21.32 -11.78 10.01
N GLY A 206 20.43 -12.77 10.15
CA GLY A 206 19.73 -13.11 11.40
C GLY A 206 20.50 -14.05 12.34
N GLY A 207 21.51 -14.76 11.83
CA GLY A 207 22.48 -15.54 12.61
C GLY A 207 22.05 -16.96 13.03
N GLU A 208 20.88 -17.45 12.61
CA GLU A 208 20.32 -18.75 13.04
C GLU A 208 20.19 -19.76 11.88
N GLY A 209 21.25 -19.94 11.09
CA GLY A 209 21.22 -20.84 9.93
C GLY A 209 21.35 -22.32 10.28
N ASP A 210 20.25 -23.01 10.61
CA ASP A 210 20.18 -24.46 10.46
C ASP A 210 19.74 -24.78 9.02
N GLY A 211 20.72 -24.97 8.14
CA GLY A 211 20.60 -25.00 6.67
C GLY A 211 19.75 -26.10 6.05
N ASN A 212 18.91 -26.80 6.83
CA ASN A 212 18.16 -27.98 6.38
C ASN A 212 16.64 -27.96 6.72
N GLY A 213 16.12 -26.91 7.36
CA GLY A 213 14.75 -26.90 7.91
C GLY A 213 13.61 -26.51 6.97
N GLY A 214 13.81 -25.49 6.11
CA GLY A 214 12.69 -24.75 5.50
C GLY A 214 12.05 -25.33 4.24
N ILE A 215 12.72 -26.23 3.50
CA ILE A 215 12.25 -26.65 2.16
C ILE A 215 11.08 -27.65 2.24
N ARG A 216 11.08 -28.53 3.25
CA ARG A 216 10.14 -29.67 3.30
C ARG A 216 8.72 -29.28 3.69
N TYR A 217 8.56 -28.32 4.58
CA TYR A 217 7.24 -27.88 5.06
C TYR A 217 6.59 -26.82 4.18
N LEU A 218 7.38 -26.05 3.41
CA LEU A 218 6.85 -25.14 2.40
C LEU A 218 6.43 -25.87 1.11
N GLY A 219 7.08 -26.99 0.78
CA GLY A 219 6.88 -27.68 -0.49
C GLY A 219 5.46 -28.22 -0.72
N ILE A 220 4.84 -28.86 0.27
CA ILE A 220 3.50 -29.47 0.10
C ILE A 220 2.42 -28.39 -0.09
N PRO A 221 2.29 -27.37 0.77
CA PRO A 221 1.31 -26.30 0.58
C PRO A 221 1.55 -25.51 -0.72
N LEU A 222 2.81 -25.30 -1.09
CA LEU A 222 3.17 -24.64 -2.35
C LEU A 222 2.71 -25.44 -3.56
N LEU A 223 2.98 -26.76 -3.58
CA LEU A 223 2.52 -27.65 -4.64
C LEU A 223 0.99 -27.69 -4.74
N LEU A 224 0.28 -27.73 -3.61
CA LEU A 224 -1.19 -27.68 -3.58
C LEU A 224 -1.72 -26.34 -4.08
N GLY A 225 -1.10 -25.23 -3.67
CA GLY A 225 -1.48 -23.89 -4.09
C GLY A 225 -1.32 -23.69 -5.60
N ILE A 226 -0.16 -24.10 -6.13
CA ILE A 226 0.17 -24.08 -7.56
C ILE A 226 -0.77 -25.00 -8.34
N SER A 227 -0.90 -26.27 -7.95
CA SER A 227 -1.71 -27.25 -8.68
C SER A 227 -3.17 -26.80 -8.76
N THR A 228 -3.75 -26.38 -7.64
CA THR A 228 -5.15 -25.90 -7.60
C THR A 228 -5.35 -24.71 -8.54
N ARG A 229 -4.43 -23.74 -8.56
CA ARG A 229 -4.53 -22.57 -9.43
C ARG A 229 -4.52 -22.98 -10.91
N TYR A 230 -3.54 -23.79 -11.32
CA TYR A 230 -3.41 -24.23 -12.70
C TYR A 230 -4.56 -25.16 -13.13
N THR A 231 -5.02 -26.04 -12.25
CA THR A 231 -6.18 -26.91 -12.50
C THR A 231 -7.45 -26.09 -12.75
N ILE A 232 -7.80 -25.15 -11.87
CA ILE A 232 -9.01 -24.32 -12.04
C ILE A 232 -8.88 -23.40 -13.26
N TRP A 233 -7.70 -22.85 -13.50
CA TRP A 233 -7.46 -22.05 -14.70
C TRP A 233 -7.66 -22.86 -15.99
N TYR A 234 -7.12 -24.08 -16.03
CA TYR A 234 -7.25 -25.00 -17.16
C TYR A 234 -8.70 -25.41 -17.43
N PHE A 235 -9.50 -25.65 -16.39
CA PHE A 235 -10.87 -26.16 -16.56
C PHE A 235 -11.96 -25.09 -16.70
N THR A 236 -11.77 -23.85 -16.22
CA THR A 236 -12.90 -22.88 -16.17
C THR A 236 -12.62 -21.50 -16.76
N SER A 237 -11.36 -21.09 -16.96
CA SER A 237 -10.87 -19.76 -17.37
C SER A 237 -10.36 -18.84 -16.26
N LYS A 238 -9.53 -17.86 -16.65
CA LYS A 238 -8.91 -16.87 -15.73
C LYS A 238 -9.96 -15.98 -15.06
N SER A 239 -10.99 -15.56 -15.78
CA SER A 239 -12.06 -14.71 -15.23
C SER A 239 -12.84 -15.44 -14.12
N PHE A 240 -13.08 -16.74 -14.28
CA PHE A 240 -13.74 -17.53 -13.24
C PHE A 240 -12.86 -17.70 -12.00
N LEU A 241 -11.57 -17.99 -12.20
CA LEU A 241 -10.59 -18.11 -11.12
C LEU A 241 -10.58 -16.83 -10.26
N ASP A 242 -10.42 -15.68 -10.90
CA ASP A 242 -10.23 -14.41 -10.19
C ASP A 242 -11.54 -13.84 -9.61
N ASN A 243 -12.68 -13.95 -10.32
CA ASN A 243 -13.92 -13.30 -9.90
C ASN A 243 -14.87 -14.19 -9.08
N LYS A 244 -14.76 -15.52 -9.14
CA LYS A 244 -15.67 -16.44 -8.43
C LYS A 244 -14.94 -17.36 -7.48
N PHE A 245 -13.92 -18.08 -7.95
CA PHE A 245 -13.23 -19.08 -7.13
C PHE A 245 -12.42 -18.45 -6.01
N LEU A 246 -11.53 -17.50 -6.31
CA LEU A 246 -10.67 -16.87 -5.30
C LEU A 246 -11.46 -16.13 -4.20
N PRO A 247 -12.50 -15.33 -4.50
CA PRO A 247 -13.30 -14.67 -3.45
C PRO A 247 -14.02 -15.65 -2.52
N TRP A 248 -14.46 -16.81 -3.04
CA TRP A 248 -15.09 -17.86 -2.24
C TRP A 248 -14.08 -18.71 -1.47
N PHE A 249 -12.91 -18.97 -2.04
CA PHE A 249 -11.85 -19.78 -1.44
C PHE A 249 -11.00 -19.00 -0.42
N SER A 250 -10.89 -17.68 -0.60
CA SER A 250 -10.09 -16.78 0.24
C SER A 250 -10.44 -16.82 1.74
N PRO A 251 -11.72 -16.80 2.17
CA PRO A 251 -12.08 -16.86 3.59
C PRO A 251 -11.60 -18.12 4.31
N LEU A 252 -11.32 -19.21 3.58
CA LEU A 252 -10.77 -20.43 4.17
C LEU A 252 -9.40 -20.20 4.81
N ALA A 253 -8.60 -19.28 4.27
CA ALA A 253 -7.31 -18.90 4.88
C ALA A 253 -7.52 -18.28 6.26
N LEU A 254 -8.51 -17.40 6.40
CA LEU A 254 -8.85 -16.76 7.66
C LEU A 254 -9.37 -17.78 8.69
N ILE A 255 -10.27 -18.68 8.27
CA ILE A 255 -10.78 -19.75 9.15
C ILE A 255 -9.63 -20.64 9.61
N GLY A 256 -8.74 -21.05 8.69
CA GLY A 256 -7.55 -21.82 8.99
C GLY A 256 -6.60 -21.09 9.93
N LEU A 257 -6.42 -19.78 9.75
CA LEU A 257 -5.61 -18.93 10.61
C LEU A 257 -6.18 -18.91 12.04
N LEU A 258 -7.46 -18.57 12.20
CA LEU A 258 -8.10 -18.51 13.51
C LEU A 258 -8.07 -19.86 14.22
N TYR A 259 -8.35 -20.95 13.50
CA TYR A 259 -8.21 -22.32 14.01
C TYR A 259 -6.78 -22.60 14.47
N THR A 260 -5.79 -22.27 13.65
CA THR A 260 -4.38 -22.51 13.96
C THR A 260 -3.94 -21.69 15.19
N ILE A 261 -4.43 -20.46 15.34
CA ILE A 261 -4.19 -19.65 16.53
C ILE A 261 -4.75 -20.33 17.79
N ILE A 262 -6.01 -20.79 17.76
CA ILE A 262 -6.62 -21.49 18.90
C ILE A 262 -5.78 -22.72 19.26
N VAL A 263 -5.45 -23.56 18.29
CA VAL A 263 -4.69 -24.80 18.52
C VAL A 263 -3.27 -24.50 19.02
N MET A 264 -2.60 -23.50 18.44
CA MET A 264 -1.26 -23.07 18.84
C MET A 264 -1.23 -22.61 20.30
N PHE A 265 -2.13 -21.69 20.67
CA PHE A 265 -2.22 -21.16 22.03
C PHE A 265 -2.75 -22.21 23.02
N ALA A 266 -3.57 -23.17 22.58
CA ALA A 266 -3.96 -24.31 23.41
C ALA A 266 -2.80 -25.27 23.67
N TYR A 267 -1.97 -25.53 22.66
CA TYR A 267 -0.77 -26.37 22.81
C TYR A 267 0.28 -25.71 23.72
N GLN A 268 0.49 -24.39 23.57
CA GLN A 268 1.50 -23.63 24.32
C GLN A 268 0.95 -22.92 25.57
N GLY A 269 -0.33 -23.06 25.91
CA GLY A 269 -1.03 -22.17 26.87
C GLY A 269 -0.33 -22.03 28.23
N LYS A 270 0.20 -23.13 28.78
CA LYS A 270 0.95 -23.10 30.05
C LYS A 270 2.27 -22.34 29.94
N ASN A 271 2.98 -22.48 28.82
CA ASN A 271 4.27 -21.83 28.60
C ASN A 271 4.11 -20.34 28.28
N ILE A 272 3.04 -19.96 27.58
CA ILE A 272 2.76 -18.56 27.19
C ILE A 272 2.54 -17.69 28.43
N VAL A 273 1.80 -18.17 29.42
CA VAL A 273 1.51 -17.40 30.66
C VAL A 273 2.81 -17.04 31.39
N HIS A 274 3.82 -17.92 31.37
CA HIS A 274 5.12 -17.67 31.99
C HIS A 274 6.07 -16.81 31.13
N HIS A 275 5.82 -16.67 29.82
CA HIS A 275 6.68 -15.94 28.87
C HIS A 275 5.99 -14.73 28.22
N LEU A 276 5.05 -14.10 28.91
CA LEU A 276 4.36 -12.90 28.42
C LEU A 276 5.31 -11.71 28.19
N GLY A 277 6.38 -11.60 28.98
CA GLY A 277 7.36 -10.50 28.85
C GLY A 277 7.95 -10.38 27.43
N PRO A 278 8.62 -11.43 26.91
CA PRO A 278 9.09 -11.49 25.52
C PRO A 278 8.02 -11.15 24.47
N VAL A 279 6.81 -11.67 24.64
CA VAL A 279 5.67 -11.44 23.74
C VAL A 279 5.31 -9.95 23.64
N PHE A 280 5.21 -9.25 24.77
CA PHE A 280 4.93 -7.81 24.76
C PHE A 280 6.08 -6.98 24.17
N ARG A 281 7.32 -7.43 24.28
CA ARG A 281 8.47 -6.73 23.68
C ARG A 281 8.42 -6.72 22.15
N VAL A 282 7.75 -7.69 21.51
CA VAL A 282 7.53 -7.74 20.06
C VAL A 282 6.69 -6.56 19.55
N PHE A 283 5.85 -5.96 20.40
CA PHE A 283 5.06 -4.79 20.02
C PHE A 283 5.94 -3.58 19.69
N VAL A 284 7.06 -3.43 20.39
CA VAL A 284 7.94 -2.26 20.25
C VAL A 284 8.50 -2.10 18.83
N PRO A 285 9.23 -3.08 18.24
CA PRO A 285 9.74 -2.94 16.89
C PRO A 285 8.62 -2.79 15.85
N MET A 286 7.47 -3.44 16.04
CA MET A 286 6.33 -3.35 15.13
C MET A 286 5.72 -1.94 15.11
N ILE A 287 5.42 -1.38 16.28
CA ILE A 287 4.87 -0.02 16.39
C ILE A 287 5.86 1.00 15.79
N LEU A 288 7.14 0.89 16.15
CA LEU A 288 8.18 1.78 15.63
C LEU A 288 8.30 1.66 14.11
N TYR A 289 8.31 0.45 13.57
CA TYR A 289 8.40 0.21 12.13
C TYR A 289 7.24 0.90 11.40
N PHE A 290 6.00 0.69 11.83
CA PHE A 290 4.83 1.26 11.18
C PHE A 290 4.82 2.78 11.22
N ILE A 291 5.11 3.37 12.38
CA ILE A 291 5.15 4.83 12.53
C ILE A 291 6.27 5.44 11.68
N ILE A 292 7.48 4.86 11.74
CA ILE A 292 8.64 5.39 11.02
C ILE A 292 8.45 5.25 9.51
N MET A 293 8.05 4.08 9.01
CA MET A 293 7.85 3.85 7.58
C MET A 293 6.77 4.77 7.02
N TRP A 294 5.63 4.86 7.71
CA TRP A 294 4.53 5.72 7.29
C TRP A 294 4.96 7.19 7.27
N THR A 295 5.58 7.68 8.36
CA THR A 295 5.99 9.08 8.49
C THR A 295 7.04 9.45 7.46
N LEU A 296 8.03 8.58 7.23
CA LEU A 296 9.09 8.81 6.26
C LEU A 296 8.53 8.87 4.84
N ALA A 297 7.71 7.89 4.45
CA ALA A 297 7.10 7.84 3.13
C ALA A 297 6.19 9.05 2.89
N PHE A 298 5.34 9.41 3.85
CA PHE A 298 4.47 10.58 3.77
C PHE A 298 5.28 11.87 3.65
N SER A 299 6.26 12.07 4.53
CA SER A 299 7.09 13.28 4.57
C SER A 299 7.95 13.44 3.32
N LEU A 300 8.45 12.34 2.76
CA LEU A 300 9.26 12.35 1.55
C LEU A 300 8.44 12.79 0.34
N VAL A 301 7.22 12.26 0.17
CA VAL A 301 6.32 12.68 -0.92
C VAL A 301 5.89 14.14 -0.72
N PHE A 302 5.54 14.52 0.52
CA PHE A 302 5.20 15.90 0.85
C PHE A 302 6.35 16.89 0.57
N TRP A 303 7.59 16.49 0.83
CA TRP A 303 8.76 17.30 0.53
C TRP A 303 9.00 17.42 -0.98
N LEU A 304 8.82 16.34 -1.74
CA LEU A 304 8.89 16.37 -3.20
C LEU A 304 7.81 17.30 -3.78
N HIS A 305 6.61 17.31 -3.20
CA HIS A 305 5.53 18.22 -3.55
C HIS A 305 5.93 19.69 -3.40
N LYS A 306 6.41 20.08 -2.22
CA LYS A 306 6.83 21.46 -1.97
C LYS A 306 7.95 21.92 -2.88
N ARG A 307 8.87 21.02 -3.23
CA ARG A 307 9.94 21.31 -4.19
C ARG A 307 9.40 21.56 -5.59
N GLU A 308 8.44 20.75 -6.04
CA GLU A 308 7.81 20.94 -7.34
C GLU A 308 7.01 22.23 -7.39
N GLU A 309 6.18 22.51 -6.38
CA GLU A 309 5.37 23.72 -6.29
C GLU A 309 6.25 24.99 -6.33
N SER A 310 7.39 24.97 -5.62
CA SER A 310 8.36 26.07 -5.64
C SER A 310 9.02 26.26 -7.00
N LYS A 311 9.26 25.18 -7.75
CA LYS A 311 9.82 25.25 -9.10
C LYS A 311 8.79 25.80 -10.09
N SER A 312 7.54 25.34 -10.01
CA SER A 312 6.42 25.83 -10.83
C SER A 312 6.14 27.31 -10.59
N ARG A 313 6.15 27.76 -9.32
CA ARG A 313 6.02 29.20 -8.98
C ARG A 313 7.12 30.04 -9.62
N LYS A 314 8.39 29.61 -9.56
CA LYS A 314 9.51 30.34 -10.18
C LYS A 314 9.38 30.40 -11.70
N LEU A 315 8.93 29.31 -12.34
CA LEU A 315 8.72 29.27 -13.78
C LEU A 315 7.57 30.19 -14.21
N ALA A 316 6.49 30.24 -13.42
CA ALA A 316 5.35 31.13 -13.68
C ALA A 316 5.74 32.61 -13.57
N ILE A 317 6.57 32.98 -12.58
CA ILE A 317 7.08 34.36 -12.44
C ILE A 317 7.96 34.72 -13.65
N PHE A 318 8.85 33.81 -14.07
CA PHE A 318 9.72 34.06 -15.23
C PHE A 318 8.92 34.19 -16.54
N ASP A 319 7.87 33.38 -16.72
CA ASP A 319 6.99 33.48 -17.88
C ASP A 319 6.18 34.80 -17.85
N ASP A 320 5.68 35.22 -16.68
CA ASP A 320 4.97 36.50 -16.54
C ASP A 320 5.92 37.69 -16.83
N GLU A 321 7.14 37.69 -16.30
CA GLU A 321 8.17 38.69 -16.62
C GLU A 321 8.49 38.75 -18.12
N ALA A 322 8.64 37.59 -18.77
CA ALA A 322 8.87 37.51 -20.21
C ALA A 322 7.67 38.05 -21.01
N GLN A 323 6.44 37.73 -20.59
CA GLN A 323 5.21 38.23 -21.22
C GLN A 323 5.04 39.74 -21.05
N VAL A 324 5.40 40.29 -19.88
CA VAL A 324 5.41 41.74 -19.65
C VAL A 324 6.42 42.42 -20.58
N GLN A 325 7.63 41.87 -20.71
CA GLN A 325 8.66 42.44 -21.57
C GLN A 325 8.24 42.45 -23.05
N VAL A 326 7.63 41.37 -23.54
CA VAL A 326 7.08 41.31 -24.91
C VAL A 326 5.98 42.35 -25.12
N ARG A 327 5.06 42.54 -24.15
CA ARG A 327 4.01 43.58 -24.26
C ARG A 327 4.58 45.00 -24.32
N VAL A 328 5.66 45.28 -23.57
CA VAL A 328 6.33 46.58 -23.60
C VAL A 328 6.98 46.82 -24.96
N GLU A 329 7.71 45.84 -25.50
CA GLU A 329 8.34 45.95 -26.83
C GLU A 329 7.31 46.13 -27.96
N ASP A 330 6.16 45.47 -27.87
CA ASP A 330 5.09 45.60 -28.85
C ASP A 330 4.38 46.97 -28.77
N ALA A 331 4.20 47.52 -27.56
CA ALA A 331 3.68 48.87 -27.37
C ALA A 331 4.63 49.93 -27.93
N ASP A 332 5.94 49.79 -27.71
CA ASP A 332 6.96 50.68 -28.27
C ASP A 332 7.01 50.61 -29.81
N ARG A 333 6.86 49.41 -30.39
CA ARG A 333 6.77 49.23 -31.85
C ARG A 333 5.50 49.86 -32.42
N ALA A 334 4.36 49.75 -31.74
CA ALA A 334 3.11 50.38 -32.15
C ALA A 334 3.23 51.92 -32.12
N ASN A 335 3.80 52.48 -31.04
CA ASN A 335 4.03 53.91 -30.90
C ASN A 335 4.98 54.45 -32.00
N LYS A 336 6.08 53.75 -32.29
CA LYS A 336 6.97 54.12 -33.40
C LYS A 336 6.26 54.08 -34.77
N ARG A 337 5.36 53.12 -35.00
CA ARG A 337 4.54 53.07 -36.21
C ARG A 337 3.54 54.23 -36.29
N GLU A 338 2.89 54.59 -35.19
CA GLU A 338 2.01 55.78 -35.14
C GLU A 338 2.78 57.07 -35.41
N VAL A 339 3.95 57.27 -34.81
CA VAL A 339 4.79 58.44 -35.05
C VAL A 339 5.26 58.49 -36.51
N GLN A 340 5.58 57.34 -37.11
CA GLN A 340 5.98 57.28 -38.52
C GLN A 340 4.80 57.55 -39.47
N VAL A 341 3.62 57.00 -39.19
CA VAL A 341 2.39 57.29 -39.95
C VAL A 341 1.97 58.75 -39.80
N THR A 342 2.13 59.34 -38.61
CA THR A 342 1.84 60.76 -38.37
C THR A 342 2.80 61.66 -39.15
N ASN A 343 4.09 61.31 -39.21
CA ASN A 343 5.08 62.03 -40.01
C ASN A 343 4.82 61.88 -41.53
N ASP A 344 4.41 60.70 -42.01
CA ASP A 344 4.05 60.48 -43.42
C ASP A 344 2.73 61.20 -43.81
N LEU A 345 1.76 61.30 -42.88
CA LEU A 345 0.53 62.07 -43.05
C LEU A 345 0.76 63.59 -43.04
N THR A 346 1.89 64.06 -42.51
CA THR A 346 2.26 65.49 -42.60
C THR A 346 2.81 65.88 -43.97
N GLN A 347 3.08 64.90 -44.85
CA GLN A 347 3.59 65.14 -46.21
C GLN A 347 2.55 64.90 -47.32
N THR A 348 1.35 64.41 -47.00
CA THR A 348 0.30 64.16 -48.00
C THR A 348 -1.04 64.71 -47.52
N ARG A 349 -1.34 65.96 -47.88
CA ARG A 349 -2.71 66.49 -47.79
C ARG A 349 -3.58 65.79 -48.84
N GLY A 350 -4.50 64.96 -48.40
CA GLY A 350 -5.53 64.38 -49.25
C GLY A 350 -6.49 63.53 -48.42
N ALA A 351 -7.70 64.03 -48.23
CA ALA A 351 -8.78 63.39 -47.47
C ALA A 351 -9.11 61.99 -48.01
N THR A 352 -9.20 60.99 -47.14
CA THR A 352 -10.09 59.83 -47.35
C THR A 352 -10.36 59.10 -46.03
N ALA A 353 -11.58 58.57 -45.94
CA ALA A 353 -12.23 58.09 -44.73
C ALA A 353 -11.58 56.84 -44.09
N LEU A 354 -11.71 56.76 -42.76
CA LEU A 354 -11.36 55.63 -41.91
C LEU A 354 -12.23 54.39 -42.22
N PRO A 355 -11.65 53.18 -42.37
CA PRO A 355 -12.41 51.95 -42.29
C PRO A 355 -12.51 51.48 -40.82
N ASP A 356 -13.71 51.00 -40.48
CA ASP A 356 -14.11 50.45 -39.19
C ASP A 356 -13.35 49.15 -38.88
N THR A 357 -12.34 49.22 -38.01
CA THR A 357 -11.68 48.04 -37.44
C THR A 357 -12.41 47.57 -36.18
N SER A 358 -13.58 46.98 -36.37
CA SER A 358 -14.34 46.30 -35.32
C SER A 358 -14.34 44.76 -35.46
N GLU A 359 -13.62 44.19 -36.43
CA GLU A 359 -13.72 42.76 -36.78
C GLU A 359 -12.45 41.92 -36.56
N GLN A 360 -11.64 42.20 -35.53
CA GLN A 360 -10.48 41.35 -35.16
C GLN A 360 -10.34 41.04 -33.66
N ARG A 361 -11.40 41.25 -32.86
CA ARG A 361 -11.38 41.02 -31.39
C ARG A 361 -12.15 39.78 -30.91
N GLN A 362 -12.36 38.77 -31.76
CA GLN A 362 -13.23 37.62 -31.41
C GLN A 362 -12.70 36.22 -31.75
N THR A 363 -11.39 36.01 -31.85
CA THR A 363 -10.82 34.65 -32.05
C THR A 363 -9.79 34.20 -31.01
N LEU A 364 -9.66 34.91 -29.88
CA LEU A 364 -8.91 34.45 -28.71
C LEU A 364 -9.88 34.15 -27.56
N GLY A 365 -10.31 32.89 -27.42
CA GLY A 365 -11.10 32.54 -26.25
C GLY A 365 -11.93 31.26 -26.34
N LYS A 366 -11.51 30.22 -27.06
CA LYS A 366 -12.07 28.87 -26.89
C LYS A 366 -10.98 27.81 -27.05
N SER A 367 -10.07 27.77 -26.09
CA SER A 367 -9.28 26.55 -25.84
C SER A 367 -10.10 25.63 -24.94
N GLU A 368 -10.58 24.56 -25.56
CA GLU A 368 -10.83 23.22 -25.01
C GLU A 368 -10.96 23.07 -23.49
N LYS A 369 -12.21 23.03 -23.01
CA LYS A 369 -12.56 22.24 -21.82
C LYS A 369 -12.98 20.83 -22.26
N SER A 370 -12.02 19.99 -22.62
CA SER A 370 -12.29 18.57 -22.83
C SER A 370 -11.08 17.73 -22.44
N GLY A 371 -11.29 16.86 -21.44
CA GLY A 371 -10.29 15.93 -20.92
C GLY A 371 -9.71 16.34 -19.57
N ARG A 372 -10.32 15.88 -18.46
CA ARG A 372 -9.56 15.76 -17.20
C ARG A 372 -8.48 14.71 -17.43
N LYS A 373 -7.30 15.18 -17.82
CA LYS A 373 -6.09 14.39 -17.86
C LYS A 373 -5.63 14.26 -16.41
N TYR A 374 -5.70 13.07 -15.84
CA TYR A 374 -5.20 12.82 -14.48
C TYR A 374 -3.72 13.24 -14.41
N GLU A 375 -3.44 14.29 -13.67
CA GLU A 375 -2.09 14.77 -13.44
C GLU A 375 -1.54 14.07 -12.20
N TYR A 376 -0.70 13.05 -12.41
CA TYR A 376 0.05 12.39 -11.35
C TYR A 376 1.10 13.35 -10.77
N GLY A 377 0.65 14.28 -9.91
CA GLY A 377 1.51 15.17 -9.13
C GLY A 377 1.85 14.58 -7.76
N TYR A 378 2.74 15.24 -7.00
CA TYR A 378 3.04 14.85 -5.61
C TYR A 378 1.91 15.28 -4.62
N GLY A 379 0.65 15.02 -4.94
CA GLY A 379 -0.48 15.39 -4.11
C GLY A 379 -0.57 14.62 -2.78
N TYR A 380 -1.45 15.08 -1.90
CA TYR A 380 -1.80 14.39 -0.65
C TYR A 380 -2.22 12.94 -0.91
N ASP A 381 -3.03 12.75 -1.95
CA ASP A 381 -3.55 11.47 -2.40
C ASP A 381 -2.43 10.47 -2.69
N MET A 382 -1.37 10.90 -3.38
CA MET A 382 -0.20 10.07 -3.67
C MET A 382 0.68 9.85 -2.42
N ALA A 383 0.80 10.84 -1.53
CA ALA A 383 1.52 10.71 -0.27
C ALA A 383 0.87 9.66 0.65
N VAL A 384 -0.46 9.67 0.73
CA VAL A 384 -1.25 8.66 1.45
C VAL A 384 -0.99 7.27 0.89
N VAL A 385 -1.12 7.09 -0.43
CA VAL A 385 -0.89 5.79 -1.08
C VAL A 385 0.49 5.25 -0.73
N GLN A 386 1.53 6.08 -0.85
CA GLN A 386 2.90 5.69 -0.56
C GLN A 386 3.11 5.35 0.92
N ALA A 387 2.56 6.16 1.82
CA ALA A 387 2.71 5.97 3.26
C ALA A 387 2.07 4.67 3.76
N PHE A 388 0.83 4.39 3.33
CA PHE A 388 0.15 3.15 3.73
C PHE A 388 0.69 1.92 3.00
N THR A 389 1.18 2.06 1.76
CA THR A 389 1.83 0.94 1.08
C THR A 389 3.16 0.59 1.74
N ALA A 390 3.98 1.59 2.10
CA ALA A 390 5.27 1.38 2.73
C ALA A 390 5.17 0.92 4.19
N GLY A 391 4.14 1.40 4.90
CA GLY A 391 3.90 1.13 6.31
C GLY A 391 2.95 -0.04 6.59
N SER A 392 2.66 -0.93 5.64
CA SER A 392 1.78 -2.08 5.88
C SER A 392 2.44 -3.39 5.45
N ASN A 393 2.12 -4.49 6.15
CA ASN A 393 2.70 -5.81 5.92
C ASN A 393 1.64 -6.87 5.62
N ASN A 394 2.07 -8.00 5.04
CA ASN A 394 1.20 -9.16 4.83
C ASN A 394 1.44 -10.22 5.91
N PHE A 395 0.64 -10.13 6.96
CA PHE A 395 0.72 -11.05 8.09
C PHE A 395 0.30 -12.47 7.76
N GLU A 396 -0.69 -12.67 6.88
CA GLU A 396 -1.11 -14.01 6.46
C GLU A 396 0.08 -14.80 5.91
N LEU A 397 0.87 -14.15 5.03
CA LEU A 397 2.07 -14.74 4.45
C LEU A 397 3.18 -14.91 5.49
N ALA A 398 3.42 -13.91 6.35
CA ALA A 398 4.46 -13.99 7.37
C ALA A 398 4.20 -15.13 8.38
N ILE A 399 2.95 -15.28 8.83
CA ILE A 399 2.53 -16.36 9.74
C ILE A 399 2.65 -17.71 9.03
N ALA A 400 2.11 -17.84 7.82
CA ALA A 400 2.23 -19.05 7.01
C ALA A 400 3.68 -19.51 6.84
N VAL A 401 4.57 -18.57 6.52
CA VAL A 401 5.99 -18.87 6.29
C VAL A 401 6.68 -19.22 7.60
N SER A 402 6.45 -18.45 8.67
CA SER A 402 7.03 -18.73 9.99
C SER A 402 6.63 -20.11 10.48
N ILE A 403 5.35 -20.47 10.36
CA ILE A 403 4.87 -21.79 10.72
C ILE A 403 5.47 -22.86 9.82
N SER A 404 5.55 -22.62 8.51
CA SER A 404 6.12 -23.62 7.60
C SER A 404 7.59 -23.89 7.94
N ILE A 405 8.39 -22.87 8.24
CA ILE A 405 9.83 -23.07 8.45
C ILE A 405 10.13 -23.58 9.86
N TYR A 406 9.45 -23.03 10.88
CA TYR A 406 9.78 -23.26 12.29
C TYR A 406 8.75 -24.10 13.06
N GLY A 407 7.59 -24.37 12.46
CA GLY A 407 6.48 -25.06 13.09
C GLY A 407 5.55 -24.14 13.89
N VAL A 408 4.36 -24.66 14.21
CA VAL A 408 3.32 -23.91 14.95
C VAL A 408 3.69 -23.66 16.41
N GLY A 409 4.53 -24.50 17.00
CA GLY A 409 5.02 -24.34 18.37
C GLY A 409 6.09 -23.27 18.56
N SER A 410 6.50 -22.57 17.49
CA SER A 410 7.68 -21.71 17.49
C SER A 410 7.41 -20.28 17.95
N ASP A 411 8.42 -19.66 18.57
CA ASP A 411 8.39 -18.24 18.93
C ASP A 411 8.28 -17.33 17.68
N GLN A 412 8.84 -17.77 16.55
CA GLN A 412 8.76 -17.08 15.25
C GLN A 412 7.30 -16.95 14.79
N ALA A 413 6.55 -18.06 14.84
CA ALA A 413 5.13 -18.08 14.48
C ALA A 413 4.30 -17.24 15.46
N LEU A 414 4.63 -17.29 16.75
CA LEU A 414 3.99 -16.47 17.78
C LEU A 414 4.21 -14.97 17.54
N ALA A 415 5.46 -14.56 17.26
CA ALA A 415 5.81 -13.18 16.92
C ALA A 415 5.05 -12.67 15.69
N ALA A 416 4.95 -13.48 14.64
CA ALA A 416 4.20 -13.14 13.43
C ALA A 416 2.69 -12.99 13.70
N THR A 417 2.13 -13.81 14.60
CA THR A 417 0.71 -13.82 14.96
C THR A 417 0.28 -12.59 15.77
N ILE A 418 1.19 -11.99 16.52
CA ILE A 418 0.94 -10.75 17.28
C ILE A 418 0.79 -9.55 16.34
N GLY A 419 1.44 -9.61 15.18
CA GLY A 419 1.49 -8.58 14.17
C GLY A 419 0.18 -7.85 13.85
N PRO A 420 -0.91 -8.56 13.47
CA PRO A 420 -2.21 -7.94 13.20
C PRO A 420 -2.81 -7.17 14.39
N LEU A 421 -2.51 -7.58 15.63
CA LEU A 421 -2.94 -6.86 16.83
C LEU A 421 -2.27 -5.49 16.95
N VAL A 422 -1.10 -5.32 16.35
CA VAL A 422 -0.35 -4.06 16.33
C VAL A 422 -0.71 -3.22 15.11
N GLU A 423 -0.71 -3.84 13.92
CA GLU A 423 -0.90 -3.13 12.65
C GLU A 423 -2.25 -2.40 12.62
N VAL A 424 -3.35 -3.10 12.94
CA VAL A 424 -4.68 -2.54 12.76
C VAL A 424 -4.91 -1.29 13.61
N PRO A 425 -4.61 -1.28 14.94
CA PRO A 425 -4.72 -0.06 15.74
C PRO A 425 -3.78 1.07 15.28
N VAL A 426 -2.53 0.74 14.92
CA VAL A 426 -1.54 1.74 14.52
C VAL A 426 -1.92 2.38 13.18
N LEU A 427 -2.26 1.59 12.16
CA LEU A 427 -2.64 2.11 10.84
C LEU A 427 -3.97 2.86 10.87
N LEU A 428 -4.92 2.42 11.69
CA LEU A 428 -6.14 3.19 11.93
C LEU A 428 -5.79 4.56 12.54
N SER A 429 -4.93 4.60 13.55
CA SER A 429 -4.47 5.85 14.17
C SER A 429 -3.76 6.76 13.16
N LEU A 430 -2.90 6.19 12.31
CA LEU A 430 -2.21 6.93 11.25
C LEU A 430 -3.15 7.45 10.17
N THR A 431 -4.30 6.81 9.94
CA THR A 431 -5.36 7.32 9.06
C THR A 431 -5.95 8.62 9.60
N TRP A 432 -6.18 8.70 10.91
CA TRP A 432 -6.59 9.95 11.56
C TRP A 432 -5.54 11.04 11.40
N VAL A 433 -4.26 10.69 11.62
CA VAL A 433 -3.14 11.62 11.42
C VAL A 433 -3.09 12.09 9.96
N ALA A 434 -3.25 11.21 8.98
CA ALA A 434 -3.29 11.56 7.56
C ALA A 434 -4.39 12.59 7.26
N LEU A 435 -5.61 12.32 7.73
CA LEU A 435 -6.76 13.21 7.54
C LEU A 435 -6.54 14.57 8.19
N TRP A 436 -5.99 14.60 9.41
CA TRP A 436 -5.63 15.84 10.09
C TRP A 436 -4.54 16.64 9.33
N LEU A 437 -3.53 15.96 8.78
CA LEU A 437 -2.50 16.58 7.95
C LEU A 437 -3.06 17.13 6.64
N ARG A 438 -4.06 16.46 6.04
CA ARG A 438 -4.74 16.96 4.83
C ARG A 438 -5.35 18.33 5.09
N ASP A 439 -6.13 18.44 6.17
CA ASP A 439 -6.89 19.65 6.46
C ASP A 439 -5.95 20.82 6.83
N ARG A 440 -4.75 20.53 7.34
CA ARG A 440 -3.74 21.54 7.70
C ARG A 440 -2.80 21.97 6.57
N PHE A 441 -2.45 21.06 5.66
CA PHE A 441 -1.39 21.33 4.68
C PHE A 441 -1.85 21.37 3.22
N TYR A 442 -3.04 20.84 2.92
CA TYR A 442 -3.54 20.72 1.54
C TYR A 442 -4.85 21.47 1.30
N ASN A 443 -5.65 21.79 2.32
CA ASN A 443 -6.85 22.62 2.14
C ASN A 443 -6.53 24.13 2.08
N ASP A 444 -5.37 24.58 2.57
CA ASP A 444 -4.95 25.99 2.49
C ASP A 444 -4.41 26.40 1.10
N SER A 445 -4.35 25.47 0.14
CA SER A 445 -3.80 25.66 -1.20
C SER A 445 -4.84 25.73 -2.33
N VAL A 446 -6.13 25.86 -2.01
CA VAL A 446 -7.23 26.02 -2.98
C VAL A 446 -7.75 27.45 -3.01
#